data_AF-A0A7J5ZJD9-F1
#
_entry.id   AF-A0A7J5ZJD9-F1
#
_cell.length_a   1.000
_cell.length_b   1.000
_cell.length_c   1.000
_cell.angle_alpha   90.00
_cell.angle_beta   90.00
_cell.angle_gamma   90.00
#
_symmetry.space_group_name_H-M   'P 1'
#
loop_
_entity.id
_entity.type
_entity.pdbx_description
1 polymer ?
#
loop_
_entity_poly.entity_id
_entity_poly.type
_entity_poly.pdbx_seq_one_letter_code
_entity_poly.pdbx_strand_id
1 'polypeptide(L)'
;MLFLKLILLSLLIAAPGLLVSGETRFTCYDDFQHRCREIVACEGRIAVLTCGFRRIRIISASYGRTDSTTCSSERPPSQLSDTNCYSSSTLYNVVDRCEPQQTCQVPATNSEFSDPCVGTYKYLKVVYICV
;
A
#
# COMPACT_ATOMS: atom_id res chain seq x y z
N MET A 1 45.65 -7.93 -42.34
CA MET A 1 44.75 -6.82 -41.93
C MET A 1 43.25 -7.11 -42.06
N LEU A 2 42.83 -8.30 -42.52
CA LEU A 2 41.42 -8.67 -42.63
C LEU A 2 40.87 -9.42 -41.40
N PHE A 3 41.73 -10.16 -40.68
CA PHE A 3 41.35 -10.86 -39.46
C PHE A 3 41.08 -9.93 -38.26
N LEU A 4 41.68 -8.73 -38.24
CA LEU A 4 41.46 -7.76 -37.15
C LEU A 4 40.12 -7.01 -37.28
N LYS A 5 39.53 -6.92 -38.48
CA LYS A 5 38.20 -6.32 -38.70
C LYS A 5 37.05 -7.28 -38.34
N LEU A 6 37.28 -8.59 -38.34
CA LEU A 6 36.28 -9.59 -37.98
C LEU A 6 36.05 -9.67 -36.46
N ILE A 7 37.06 -9.39 -35.64
CA ILE A 7 36.94 -9.34 -34.16
C ILE A 7 36.20 -8.07 -33.70
N LEU A 8 36.26 -6.98 -34.48
CA LEU A 8 35.48 -5.76 -34.22
C LEU A 8 34.01 -5.89 -34.64
N LEU A 9 33.65 -6.82 -35.53
CA LEU A 9 32.25 -7.07 -35.92
C LEU A 9 31.54 -8.07 -34.99
N SER A 10 32.26 -8.87 -34.20
CA SER A 10 31.66 -9.75 -33.18
C SER A 10 31.36 -9.05 -31.85
N LEU A 11 31.82 -7.81 -31.64
CA LEU A 11 31.44 -6.96 -30.50
C LEU A 11 30.03 -6.34 -30.64
N LEU A 12 29.34 -6.58 -31.77
CA LEU A 12 27.95 -6.18 -31.99
C LEU A 12 26.94 -7.31 -31.71
N ILE A 13 27.36 -8.43 -31.11
CA ILE A 13 26.41 -9.39 -30.56
C ILE A 13 25.80 -8.75 -29.31
N ALA A 14 24.68 -8.09 -29.58
CA ALA A 14 23.58 -7.74 -28.68
C ALA A 14 23.78 -8.31 -27.29
N ALA A 15 23.83 -7.45 -26.27
CA ALA A 15 23.56 -7.87 -24.91
C ALA A 15 22.10 -8.36 -24.85
N PRO A 16 21.80 -9.68 -24.89
CA PRO A 16 20.45 -10.18 -24.81
C PRO A 16 20.24 -10.43 -23.32
N GLY A 17 20.02 -9.37 -22.55
CA GLY A 17 20.10 -9.58 -21.10
C GLY A 17 19.87 -8.39 -20.18
N LEU A 18 19.51 -7.19 -20.67
CA LEU A 18 18.70 -6.34 -19.79
C LEU A 18 17.28 -6.90 -19.80
N LEU A 19 17.07 -7.91 -18.95
CA LEU A 19 15.81 -8.01 -18.23
C LEU A 19 15.68 -6.68 -17.48
N VAL A 20 15.12 -5.67 -18.16
CA VAL A 20 14.32 -4.68 -17.44
C VAL A 20 13.18 -5.53 -16.90
N SER A 21 13.39 -6.10 -15.71
CA SER A 21 12.28 -6.42 -14.84
C SER A 21 11.63 -5.07 -14.61
N GLY A 22 10.71 -4.70 -15.50
CA GLY A 22 9.77 -3.64 -15.27
C GLY A 22 8.91 -4.14 -14.13
N GLU A 23 9.42 -3.99 -12.90
CA GLU A 23 8.56 -3.92 -11.73
C GLU A 23 7.58 -2.82 -12.08
N THR A 24 6.38 -3.21 -12.50
CA THR A 24 5.34 -2.26 -12.85
C THR A 24 5.05 -1.52 -11.55
N ARG A 25 5.61 -0.32 -11.41
CA ARG A 25 5.54 0.45 -10.17
C ARG A 25 4.13 0.99 -10.09
N PHE A 26 3.23 0.16 -9.56
CA PHE A 26 1.84 0.53 -9.32
C PHE A 26 1.84 1.70 -8.36
N THR A 27 1.55 2.86 -8.91
CA THR A 27 1.50 4.13 -8.20
C THR A 27 0.12 4.71 -8.41
N CYS A 28 -0.30 5.45 -7.41
CA CYS A 28 -1.60 6.08 -7.38
C CYS A 28 -1.54 7.35 -8.23
N TYR A 29 -2.28 7.36 -9.35
CA TYR A 29 -2.45 8.54 -10.19
C TYR A 29 -3.93 8.74 -10.48
N ASP A 30 -4.38 9.99 -10.48
CA ASP A 30 -5.76 10.37 -10.82
C ASP A 30 -6.04 10.29 -12.33
N ASP A 31 -5.61 9.19 -12.96
CA ASP A 31 -5.88 8.85 -14.36
C ASP A 31 -6.75 7.60 -14.46
N PHE A 32 -7.26 7.32 -15.66
CA PHE A 32 -8.30 6.33 -15.95
C PHE A 32 -7.92 4.90 -15.55
N GLN A 33 -6.63 4.58 -15.42
CA GLN A 33 -6.15 3.21 -15.21
C GLN A 33 -5.77 2.88 -13.75
N HIS A 34 -5.40 3.88 -12.92
CA HIS A 34 -4.88 3.70 -11.55
C HIS A 34 -5.61 4.55 -10.49
N ARG A 35 -6.94 4.71 -10.65
CA ARG A 35 -7.78 5.47 -9.72
C ARG A 35 -7.60 4.97 -8.28
N CYS A 36 -7.08 5.86 -7.44
CA CYS A 36 -6.93 5.63 -6.01
C CYS A 36 -8.28 5.49 -5.33
N ARG A 37 -8.38 4.48 -4.48
CA ARG A 37 -9.48 4.29 -3.55
C ARG A 37 -8.89 4.42 -2.16
N GLU A 38 -9.43 5.34 -1.38
CA GLU A 38 -9.11 5.48 0.04
C GLU A 38 -10.26 4.93 0.86
N ILE A 39 -9.93 4.15 1.89
CA ILE A 39 -10.87 3.72 2.90
C ILE A 39 -10.29 3.98 4.29
N VAL A 40 -11.15 4.47 5.18
CA VAL A 40 -10.83 4.69 6.59
C VAL A 40 -11.78 3.86 7.44
N ALA A 41 -11.22 3.12 8.39
CA ALA A 41 -11.98 2.42 9.43
C ALA A 41 -11.44 2.83 10.80
N CYS A 42 -12.29 3.39 11.65
CA CYS A 42 -11.93 3.73 13.02
C CYS A 42 -11.59 2.46 13.84
N GLU A 43 -10.76 2.59 14.86
CA GLU A 43 -10.40 1.47 15.75
C GLU A 43 -11.66 0.75 16.27
N GLY A 44 -11.66 -0.58 16.12
CA GLY A 44 -12.81 -1.46 16.39
C GLY A 44 -13.78 -1.66 15.22
N ARG A 45 -13.57 -1.02 14.06
CA ARG A 45 -14.36 -1.21 12.83
C ARG A 45 -13.60 -2.06 11.81
N ILE A 46 -14.31 -2.46 10.75
CA ILE A 46 -13.75 -3.26 9.66
C ILE A 46 -13.72 -2.41 8.39
N ALA A 47 -12.55 -2.29 7.76
CA ALA A 47 -12.43 -1.76 6.41
C ALA A 47 -12.79 -2.84 5.39
N VAL A 48 -13.69 -2.53 4.45
CA VAL A 48 -14.11 -3.44 3.39
C VAL A 48 -13.62 -2.91 2.04
N LEU A 49 -12.59 -3.55 1.49
CA LEU A 49 -12.04 -3.22 0.17
C LEU A 49 -12.74 -4.07 -0.88
N THR A 50 -13.08 -3.49 -2.03
CA THR A 50 -13.71 -4.23 -3.13
C THR A 50 -13.28 -3.71 -4.49
N CYS A 51 -13.06 -4.62 -5.44
CA CYS A 51 -12.66 -4.35 -6.82
C CYS A 51 -13.57 -4.98 -7.88
N GLY A 52 -14.73 -5.52 -7.49
CA GLY A 52 -15.61 -6.24 -8.40
C GLY A 52 -14.87 -7.42 -9.04
N PHE A 53 -14.79 -7.46 -10.38
CA PHE A 53 -14.06 -8.51 -11.09
C PHE A 53 -12.53 -8.33 -11.12
N ARG A 54 -12.02 -7.15 -10.72
CA ARG A 54 -10.58 -6.81 -10.71
C ARG A 54 -9.94 -7.19 -9.38
N ARG A 55 -8.61 -7.20 -9.32
CA ARG A 55 -7.86 -7.57 -8.10
C ARG A 55 -7.47 -6.34 -7.30
N ILE A 56 -7.47 -6.46 -5.98
CA ILE A 56 -6.97 -5.44 -5.07
C ILE A 56 -5.44 -5.39 -5.17
N ARG A 57 -4.91 -4.18 -5.30
CA ARG A 57 -3.50 -3.86 -5.12
C ARG A 57 -3.38 -2.72 -4.11
N ILE A 58 -2.70 -2.98 -3.00
CA ILE A 58 -2.46 -2.04 -1.92
C ILE A 58 -1.32 -1.11 -2.32
N ILE A 59 -1.54 0.19 -2.15
CA ILE A 59 -0.55 1.24 -2.40
C ILE A 59 0.08 1.70 -1.09
N SER A 60 -0.75 1.92 -0.08
CA SER A 60 -0.30 2.25 1.27
C SER A 60 -1.34 1.83 2.31
N ALA A 61 -0.87 1.59 3.54
CA ALA A 61 -1.75 1.38 4.69
C ALA A 61 -1.09 1.90 5.97
N SER A 62 -1.88 2.50 6.85
CA SER A 62 -1.45 2.97 8.17
C SER A 62 -2.52 2.66 9.22
N TYR A 63 -2.10 2.08 10.35
CA TYR A 63 -2.91 1.93 11.54
C TYR A 63 -2.27 2.74 12.66
N GLY A 64 -3.03 3.69 13.21
CA GLY A 64 -2.52 4.68 14.15
C GLY A 64 -3.37 5.95 14.12
N ARG A 65 -2.73 7.11 14.24
CA ARG A 65 -3.36 8.42 14.09
C ARG A 65 -2.38 9.40 13.46
N THR A 66 -2.75 9.97 12.32
CA THR A 66 -1.95 10.94 11.56
C THR A 66 -2.56 12.35 11.55
N ASP A 67 -3.77 12.51 12.08
CA ASP A 67 -4.47 13.79 12.22
C ASP A 67 -5.49 13.74 13.38
N SER A 68 -5.97 14.91 13.80
CA SER A 68 -6.88 15.04 14.94
C SER A 68 -8.38 15.01 14.59
N THR A 69 -8.73 14.96 13.30
CA THR A 69 -10.12 15.13 12.83
C THR A 69 -10.75 13.82 12.38
N THR A 70 -9.97 12.90 11.81
CA THR A 70 -10.39 11.57 11.41
C THR A 70 -10.78 10.74 12.62
N CYS A 71 -11.97 10.11 12.57
CA CYS A 71 -12.51 9.29 13.66
C CYS A 71 -12.54 10.01 15.02
N SER A 72 -12.87 11.30 15.02
CA SER A 72 -12.82 12.17 16.21
C SER A 72 -14.17 12.35 16.94
N SER A 73 -15.27 11.92 16.32
CA SER A 73 -16.61 12.10 16.89
C SER A 73 -16.73 11.48 18.29
N GLU A 74 -17.19 12.29 19.25
CA GLU A 74 -17.40 11.90 20.66
C GLU A 74 -16.14 11.41 21.38
N ARG A 75 -14.94 11.79 20.89
CA ARG A 75 -13.67 11.42 21.53
C ARG A 75 -13.09 12.57 22.35
N PRO A 76 -12.52 12.27 23.53
CA PRO A 76 -11.85 13.29 24.32
C PRO A 76 -10.57 13.76 23.60
N PRO A 77 -10.18 15.05 23.72
CA PRO A 77 -8.99 15.59 23.04
C PRO A 77 -7.70 14.81 23.33
N SER A 78 -7.56 14.23 24.52
CA SER A 78 -6.40 13.42 24.90
C SER A 78 -6.22 12.15 24.06
N GLN A 79 -7.30 11.61 23.47
CA GLN A 79 -7.24 10.46 22.57
C GLN A 79 -6.93 10.86 21.11
N LEU A 80 -6.91 12.16 20.81
CA LEU A 80 -6.80 12.72 19.46
C LEU A 80 -5.52 13.52 19.22
N SER A 81 -4.75 13.82 20.28
CA SER A 81 -3.61 14.74 20.23
C SER A 81 -2.34 14.13 19.64
N ASP A 82 -2.13 12.82 19.78
CA ASP A 82 -0.98 12.15 19.18
C ASP A 82 -1.27 11.84 17.70
N THR A 83 -0.81 12.74 16.82
CA THR A 83 -0.97 12.64 15.37
C THR A 83 0.30 12.15 14.67
N ASN A 84 1.27 11.62 15.42
CA ASN A 84 2.46 10.99 14.86
C ASN A 84 2.55 9.52 15.29
N CYS A 85 1.41 8.84 15.24
CA CYS A 85 1.29 7.46 15.63
C CYS A 85 1.02 6.56 14.43
N TYR A 86 1.87 5.55 14.22
CA TYR A 86 1.71 4.57 13.15
C TYR A 86 2.39 3.25 13.51
N SER A 87 1.75 2.14 13.15
CA SER A 87 2.35 0.80 13.22
C SER A 87 3.12 0.49 11.94
N SER A 88 4.40 0.13 12.09
CA SER A 88 5.30 -0.20 10.97
C SER A 88 4.90 -1.47 10.21
N SER A 89 4.17 -2.39 10.85
CA SER A 89 3.74 -3.65 10.23
C SER A 89 2.46 -3.51 9.40
N THR A 90 1.77 -2.35 9.46
CA THR A 90 0.44 -2.20 8.84
C THR A 90 0.43 -2.55 7.36
N LEU A 91 1.35 -1.98 6.58
CA LEU A 91 1.39 -2.20 5.13
C LEU A 91 1.56 -3.68 4.79
N TYR A 92 2.53 -4.34 5.41
CA TYR A 92 2.78 -5.76 5.20
C TYR A 92 1.54 -6.61 5.52
N ASN A 93 0.93 -6.38 6.68
CA ASN A 93 -0.25 -7.15 7.12
C ASN A 93 -1.45 -6.94 6.18
N VAL A 94 -1.66 -5.73 5.65
CA VAL A 94 -2.75 -5.46 4.71
C VAL A 94 -2.47 -6.06 3.33
N VAL A 95 -1.22 -6.00 2.85
CA VAL A 95 -0.81 -6.64 1.58
C VAL A 95 -1.00 -8.15 1.66
N ASP A 96 -0.43 -8.79 2.69
CA ASP A 96 -0.52 -10.24 2.91
C ASP A 96 -1.97 -10.72 3.00
N ARG A 97 -2.81 -9.93 3.68
CA ARG A 97 -4.23 -10.23 3.83
C ARG A 97 -5.04 -10.02 2.55
N CYS A 98 -4.81 -8.95 1.79
CA CYS A 98 -5.75 -8.51 0.76
C CYS A 98 -5.32 -8.76 -0.68
N GLU A 99 -4.03 -8.86 -0.99
CA GLU A 99 -3.60 -9.13 -2.36
C GLU A 99 -3.57 -10.64 -2.63
N PRO A 100 -4.02 -11.14 -3.80
CA PRO A 100 -4.67 -10.44 -4.92
C PRO A 100 -6.21 -10.62 -4.91
N GLN A 101 -6.87 -10.48 -3.76
CA GLN A 101 -8.30 -10.76 -3.63
C GLN A 101 -9.18 -9.73 -4.35
N GLN A 102 -10.42 -10.09 -4.66
CA GLN A 102 -11.43 -9.18 -5.22
C GLN A 102 -12.16 -8.36 -4.15
N THR A 103 -12.33 -8.95 -2.97
CA THR A 103 -12.94 -8.34 -1.78
C THR A 103 -12.11 -8.75 -0.57
N CYS A 104 -11.83 -7.81 0.33
CA CYS A 104 -11.03 -8.05 1.54
C CYS A 104 -11.63 -7.31 2.73
N GLN A 105 -11.64 -7.97 3.90
CA GLN A 105 -12.05 -7.37 5.16
C GLN A 105 -10.86 -7.25 6.10
N VAL A 106 -10.61 -6.03 6.58
CA VAL A 106 -9.48 -5.71 7.45
C VAL A 106 -9.99 -5.11 8.76
N PRO A 107 -9.97 -5.85 9.87
CA PRO A 107 -10.32 -5.32 11.19
C PRO A 107 -9.28 -4.29 11.65
N ALA A 108 -9.70 -3.06 11.92
CA ALA A 108 -8.85 -2.00 12.46
C ALA A 108 -8.67 -2.20 13.98
N THR A 109 -7.81 -3.14 14.37
CA THR A 109 -7.65 -3.55 15.77
C THR A 109 -6.19 -3.78 16.16
N ASN A 110 -5.90 -3.66 17.45
CA ASN A 110 -4.56 -3.90 17.99
C ASN A 110 -4.10 -5.35 17.84
N SER A 111 -5.01 -6.33 17.77
CA SER A 111 -4.64 -7.72 17.52
C SER A 111 -4.10 -7.95 16.10
N GLU A 112 -4.51 -7.14 15.14
CA GLU A 112 -4.06 -7.22 13.74
C GLU A 112 -2.78 -6.43 13.49
N PHE A 113 -2.59 -5.31 14.20
CA PHE A 113 -1.54 -4.33 13.89
C PHE A 113 -0.65 -3.94 15.06
N SER A 114 -0.77 -4.59 16.22
CA SER A 114 -0.23 -4.15 17.53
C SER A 114 -0.77 -2.79 17.98
N ASP A 115 -0.42 -2.34 19.18
CA ASP A 115 -0.77 -0.99 19.67
C ASP A 115 0.45 -0.05 19.63
N PRO A 116 0.59 0.78 18.59
CA PRO A 116 1.75 1.67 18.44
C PRO A 116 1.74 2.89 19.38
N CYS A 117 0.59 3.25 19.95
CA CYS A 117 0.43 4.45 20.80
C CYS A 117 -0.72 4.24 21.81
N VAL A 118 -0.40 3.63 22.95
CA VAL A 118 -1.39 3.31 23.99
C VAL A 118 -2.08 4.59 24.49
N GLY A 119 -3.41 4.58 24.55
CA GLY A 119 -4.22 5.71 24.99
C GLY A 119 -4.68 6.64 23.86
N THR A 120 -4.17 6.46 22.65
CA THR A 120 -4.63 7.18 21.45
C THR A 120 -5.69 6.35 20.72
N TYR A 121 -6.80 6.98 20.36
CA TYR A 121 -7.84 6.32 19.55
C TYR A 121 -7.39 6.31 18.09
N LYS A 122 -7.26 5.14 17.49
CA LYS A 122 -6.62 4.96 16.18
C LYS A 122 -7.64 4.83 15.05
N TYR A 123 -7.14 4.81 13.83
CA TYR A 123 -7.86 4.40 12.63
C TYR A 123 -6.91 3.70 11.67
N LEU A 124 -7.48 2.78 10.89
CA LEU A 124 -6.84 2.20 9.72
C LEU A 124 -7.19 3.07 8.52
N LYS A 125 -6.17 3.56 7.80
CA LYS A 125 -6.30 4.16 6.48
C LYS A 125 -5.63 3.25 5.46
N VAL A 126 -6.35 2.88 4.40
CA VAL A 126 -5.81 2.06 3.30
C VAL A 126 -6.05 2.77 1.98
N VAL A 127 -4.99 2.91 1.19
CA VAL A 127 -5.05 3.37 -0.19
C VAL A 127 -4.77 2.18 -1.10
N TYR A 128 -5.67 1.90 -2.02
CA TYR A 128 -5.58 0.78 -2.95
C TYR A 128 -6.10 1.16 -4.34
N ILE A 129 -5.74 0.35 -5.32
CA ILE A 129 -6.27 0.40 -6.67
C ILE A 129 -6.86 -0.97 -7.03
N CYS A 130 -7.63 -0.98 -8.11
CA CYS A 130 -8.09 -2.21 -8.73
C CYS A 130 -7.34 -2.44 -10.02
N VAL A 131 -6.69 -3.59 -10.17
CA VAL A 131 -5.92 -3.98 -11.35
C VAL A 131 -6.62 -5.09 -12.12
#